data_AF-A0A538DPR3-F1
#
_entry.id   AF-A0A538DPR3-F1
#
_cell.length_a   1.000
_cell.length_b   1.000
_cell.length_c   1.000
_cell.angle_alpha   90.00
_cell.angle_beta   90.00
_cell.angle_gamma   90.00
#
_symmetry.space_group_name_H-M   'P 1'
#
loop_
_entity.id
_entity.type
_entity.pdbx_description
1 polymer ?
#
loop_
_entity_poly.entity_id
_entity_poly.type
_entity_poly.pdbx_seq_one_letter_code
_entity_poly.pdbx_strand_id
1 'polypeptide(L)'
;MNQRIALRAGGLAVLALGALAGLTLYFSTETVAPCLASGTPKWRAPTDSGVHRFEVVVPDRALCFFDMDHDHELVGFLKLAGIEGITAIAPRAGGLLSLRYANGRGAVVDLATGHVRYGVSPPPPPSDDVVVRDAHAGVEYATRRGELGFRVLSLSTQRVLHRVWFEGFTWNPRFGPNPPDHGLSLAPDRPELWVIDAPNSVVHIFDVGGATPRPLADIRLTKPLSGDESPCASRRCGRIGRLQHSADGRFVYVGDAGDVIDTKKREEIANLEALHQSRLLVEVDWVDGRPEFPGR
;
A
#
# COMPACT_ATOMS: atom_id res chain seq x y z
N MET A 1 -50.90 -29.26 5.04
CA MET A 1 -49.50 -29.39 4.58
C MET A 1 -48.86 -28.06 4.13
N ASN A 2 -49.55 -26.90 4.23
CA ASN A 2 -49.10 -25.65 3.60
C ASN A 2 -48.40 -24.65 4.53
N GLN A 3 -48.59 -24.73 5.86
CA GLN A 3 -48.00 -23.75 6.80
C GLN A 3 -46.50 -23.99 7.08
N ARG A 4 -46.04 -25.25 7.09
CA ARG A 4 -44.63 -25.59 7.36
C ARG A 4 -43.69 -25.22 6.20
N ILE A 5 -44.20 -25.21 4.97
CA ILE A 5 -43.43 -24.82 3.77
C ILE A 5 -43.31 -23.29 3.71
N ALA A 6 -44.39 -22.56 4.01
CA ALA A 6 -44.35 -21.10 4.07
C ALA A 6 -43.39 -20.56 5.14
N LEU A 7 -43.34 -21.18 6.32
CA LEU A 7 -42.39 -20.80 7.39
C LEU A 7 -40.92 -21.05 7.02
N ARG A 8 -40.63 -22.15 6.30
CA ARG A 8 -39.26 -22.46 5.84
C ARG A 8 -38.83 -21.54 4.70
N ALA A 9 -39.71 -21.20 3.77
CA ALA A 9 -39.44 -20.24 2.71
C ALA A 9 -39.24 -18.82 3.26
N GLY A 10 -40.03 -18.40 4.25
CA GLY A 10 -39.87 -17.12 4.94
C GLY A 10 -38.55 -17.03 5.72
N GLY A 11 -38.15 -18.09 6.43
CA GLY A 11 -36.87 -18.14 7.15
C GLY A 11 -35.65 -18.09 6.23
N LEU A 12 -35.69 -18.78 5.09
CA LEU A 12 -34.64 -18.73 4.06
C LEU A 12 -34.55 -17.35 3.39
N ALA A 13 -35.68 -16.69 3.15
CA ALA A 13 -35.70 -15.34 2.58
C ALA A 13 -35.13 -14.30 3.56
N VAL A 14 -35.42 -14.41 4.86
CA VAL A 14 -34.86 -13.52 5.90
C VAL A 14 -33.37 -13.76 6.11
N LEU A 15 -32.90 -15.01 6.07
CA LEU A 15 -31.47 -15.34 6.12
C LEU A 15 -30.72 -14.87 4.87
N ALA A 16 -31.30 -15.04 3.68
CA ALA A 16 -30.71 -14.55 2.43
C ALA A 16 -30.68 -13.02 2.38
N LEU A 17 -31.73 -12.33 2.86
CA LEU A 17 -31.75 -10.87 2.99
C LEU A 17 -30.82 -10.38 4.09
N GLY A 18 -30.67 -11.10 5.20
CA GLY A 18 -29.72 -10.79 6.26
C GLY A 18 -28.27 -11.00 5.84
N ALA A 19 -27.99 -12.04 5.05
CA ALA A 19 -26.67 -12.29 4.46
C ALA A 19 -26.36 -11.31 3.32
N LEU A 20 -27.34 -10.96 2.47
CA LEU A 20 -27.20 -9.91 1.47
C LEU A 20 -27.05 -8.56 2.14
N ALA A 21 -27.82 -8.20 3.15
CA ALA A 21 -27.64 -6.96 3.91
C ALA A 21 -26.30 -6.94 4.65
N GLY A 22 -25.85 -8.09 5.19
CA GLY A 22 -24.51 -8.23 5.78
C GLY A 22 -23.38 -8.05 4.76
N LEU A 23 -23.50 -8.64 3.56
CA LEU A 23 -22.55 -8.43 2.46
C LEU A 23 -22.65 -7.04 1.83
N THR A 24 -23.82 -6.41 1.86
CA THR A 24 -24.05 -5.05 1.32
C THR A 24 -23.74 -3.98 2.37
N LEU A 25 -23.60 -4.33 3.65
CA LEU A 25 -23.05 -3.46 4.69
C LEU A 25 -21.53 -3.57 4.79
N TYR A 26 -20.92 -4.57 4.13
CA TYR A 26 -19.47 -4.63 3.89
C TYR A 26 -19.02 -3.64 2.79
N PHE A 27 -19.94 -2.86 2.22
CA PHE A 27 -19.57 -1.64 1.48
C PHE A 27 -19.06 -0.60 2.49
N SER A 28 -17.74 -0.64 2.72
CA SER A 28 -16.87 0.30 3.45
C SER A 28 -17.42 1.73 3.60
N THR A 29 -18.28 1.91 4.60
CA THR A 29 -18.70 3.20 5.16
C THR A 29 -17.81 3.61 6.35
N GLU A 30 -16.74 2.87 6.61
CA GLU A 30 -15.84 3.17 7.72
C GLU A 30 -15.07 4.46 7.45
N THR A 31 -15.62 5.55 7.97
CA THR A 31 -14.95 6.85 8.12
C THR A 31 -13.81 6.80 9.15
N VAL A 32 -13.62 5.66 9.80
CA VAL A 32 -12.68 5.45 10.90
C VAL A 32 -11.61 4.49 10.41
N ALA A 33 -10.34 4.88 10.48
CA ALA A 33 -9.24 4.01 10.09
C ALA A 33 -9.31 2.66 10.85
N PRO A 34 -9.03 1.50 10.22
CA PRO A 34 -9.15 0.20 10.87
C PRO A 34 -8.39 0.08 12.19
N CYS A 35 -7.20 0.69 12.30
CA CYS A 35 -6.45 0.68 13.55
C CYS A 35 -7.13 1.48 14.68
N LEU A 36 -7.95 2.49 14.37
CA LEU A 36 -8.76 3.21 15.36
C LEU A 36 -9.97 2.38 15.85
N ALA A 37 -10.49 1.48 15.01
CA ALA A 37 -11.63 0.61 15.33
C ALA A 37 -11.21 -0.69 16.07
N SER A 38 -9.95 -1.10 15.91
CA SER A 38 -9.42 -2.38 16.42
C SER A 38 -9.30 -2.52 17.95
N GLY A 39 -9.46 -1.43 18.71
CA GLY A 39 -9.20 -1.44 20.17
C GLY A 39 -7.70 -1.45 20.55
N THR A 40 -6.81 -1.40 19.56
CA THR A 40 -5.35 -1.26 19.73
C THR A 40 -5.01 -0.08 20.66
N PRO A 41 -3.95 -0.17 21.49
CA PRO A 41 -3.52 0.96 22.31
C PRO A 41 -3.05 2.15 21.46
N LYS A 42 -3.05 3.34 22.08
CA LYS A 42 -2.32 4.48 21.51
C LYS A 42 -0.85 4.13 21.40
N TRP A 43 -0.22 4.56 20.30
CA TRP A 43 1.20 4.38 20.05
C TRP A 43 2.04 4.86 21.22
N ARG A 44 3.05 4.05 21.57
CA ARG A 44 4.08 4.37 22.54
C ARG A 44 5.42 4.05 21.88
N ALA A 45 6.22 5.07 21.65
CA ALA A 45 7.54 4.89 21.07
C ALA A 45 8.40 3.98 21.97
N PRO A 46 9.15 3.02 21.41
CA PRO A 46 10.17 2.29 22.15
C PRO A 46 11.18 3.24 22.79
N THR A 47 11.60 2.93 24.02
CA THR A 47 12.56 3.74 24.79
C THR A 47 13.76 2.94 25.28
N ASP A 48 13.77 1.63 25.06
CA ASP A 48 14.91 0.78 25.34
C ASP A 48 16.00 0.91 24.24
N SER A 49 17.16 0.28 24.49
CA SER A 49 18.30 0.29 23.59
C SER A 49 18.24 -0.79 22.50
N GLY A 50 17.07 -1.42 22.31
CA GLY A 50 16.85 -2.40 21.26
C GLY A 50 16.69 -1.75 19.89
N VAL A 51 16.75 -2.60 18.86
CA VAL A 51 16.33 -2.26 17.51
C VAL A 51 14.92 -2.80 17.32
N HIS A 52 13.98 -1.91 16.97
CA HIS A 52 12.59 -2.25 16.68
C HIS A 52 12.26 -1.77 15.28
N ARG A 53 11.56 -2.57 14.48
CA ARG A 53 11.26 -2.23 13.09
C ARG A 53 9.78 -2.22 12.86
N PHE A 54 9.27 -1.11 12.34
CA PHE A 54 7.85 -0.90 12.13
C PHE A 54 7.56 -0.55 10.70
N GLU A 55 6.51 -1.16 10.15
CA GLU A 55 5.84 -0.61 8.99
C GLU A 55 4.73 0.33 9.49
N VAL A 56 4.81 1.60 9.09
CA VAL A 56 3.82 2.60 9.47
C VAL A 56 2.89 2.85 8.28
N VAL A 57 1.67 2.33 8.39
CA VAL A 57 0.61 2.58 7.39
C VAL A 57 -0.12 3.87 7.75
N VAL A 58 -0.38 4.70 6.74
CA VAL A 58 -0.99 6.03 6.88
C VAL A 58 -2.35 6.04 6.19
N PRO A 59 -3.39 5.41 6.78
CA PRO A 59 -4.76 5.60 6.30
C PRO A 59 -5.25 7.01 6.65
N ASP A 60 -6.43 7.37 6.16
CA ASP A 60 -6.98 8.69 6.50
C ASP A 60 -7.18 8.85 8.01
N ARG A 61 -6.84 10.04 8.53
CA ARG A 61 -6.95 10.43 9.95
C ARG A 61 -6.08 9.65 10.96
N ALA A 62 -5.19 8.75 10.55
CA ALA A 62 -4.36 7.98 11.49
C ALA A 62 -2.97 7.59 10.95
N LEU A 63 -2.10 7.20 11.87
CA LEU A 63 -0.90 6.38 11.62
C LEU A 63 -1.10 5.06 12.37
N CYS A 64 -0.90 3.94 11.71
CA CYS A 64 -1.00 2.60 12.29
C CYS A 64 0.39 1.95 12.25
N PHE A 65 0.87 1.47 13.40
CA PHE A 65 2.23 0.93 13.58
C PHE A 65 2.16 -0.59 13.66
N PHE A 66 2.81 -1.27 12.73
CA PHE A 66 2.87 -2.72 12.67
C PHE A 66 4.30 -3.20 12.95
N ASP A 67 4.47 -4.11 13.90
CA ASP A 67 5.78 -4.66 14.28
C ASP A 67 6.24 -5.70 13.24
N MET A 68 7.26 -5.35 12.46
CA MET A 68 7.74 -6.18 11.34
C MET A 68 8.41 -7.47 11.80
N ASP A 69 8.81 -7.56 13.05
CA ASP A 69 9.53 -8.72 13.61
C ASP A 69 8.64 -9.63 14.46
N HIS A 70 7.39 -9.23 14.68
CA HIS A 70 6.37 -10.01 15.40
C HIS A 70 5.11 -10.15 14.55
N ASP A 71 5.23 -10.85 13.42
CA ASP A 71 4.13 -11.20 12.50
C ASP A 71 3.27 -10.01 12.05
N HIS A 72 3.89 -8.82 11.92
CA HIS A 72 3.22 -7.58 11.57
C HIS A 72 2.04 -7.27 12.50
N GLU A 73 2.20 -7.54 13.80
CA GLU A 73 1.19 -7.22 14.80
C GLU A 73 0.94 -5.70 14.85
N LEU A 74 -0.33 -5.30 14.88
CA LEU A 74 -0.72 -3.90 15.08
C LEU A 74 -0.46 -3.52 16.55
N VAL A 75 0.64 -2.84 16.82
CA VAL A 75 1.11 -2.51 18.18
C VAL A 75 0.69 -1.12 18.66
N GLY A 76 0.23 -0.26 17.75
CA GLY A 76 -0.22 1.08 18.15
C GLY A 76 -0.79 1.91 17.03
N PHE A 77 -1.46 3.00 17.42
CA PHE A 77 -1.89 4.03 16.48
C PHE A 77 -1.66 5.45 17.00
N LEU A 78 -1.50 6.41 16.09
CA LEU A 78 -1.62 7.84 16.36
C LEU A 78 -2.83 8.42 15.63
N LYS A 79 -3.73 9.08 16.35
CA LYS A 79 -4.86 9.80 15.76
C LYS A 79 -4.40 11.17 15.27
N LEU A 80 -4.70 11.50 14.02
CA LEU A 80 -4.35 12.78 13.40
C LEU A 80 -5.57 13.72 13.44
N ALA A 81 -5.77 14.36 14.58
CA ALA A 81 -6.93 15.23 14.80
C ALA A 81 -7.00 16.39 13.78
N GLY A 82 -8.12 16.54 13.08
CA GLY A 82 -8.31 17.61 12.10
C GLY A 82 -7.50 17.46 10.80
N ILE A 83 -6.87 16.30 10.58
CA ILE A 83 -6.25 15.91 9.30
C ILE A 83 -7.16 14.90 8.63
N GLU A 84 -7.61 15.25 7.43
CA GLU A 84 -8.44 14.41 6.58
C GLU A 84 -7.96 14.57 5.14
N GLY A 85 -8.18 13.54 4.32
CA GLY A 85 -7.75 13.48 2.95
C GLY A 85 -6.22 13.51 2.80
N ILE A 86 -5.50 12.63 3.48
CA ILE A 86 -4.03 12.53 3.33
C ILE A 86 -3.71 12.02 1.91
N THR A 87 -2.82 12.73 1.20
CA THR A 87 -2.51 12.44 -0.22
C THR A 87 -1.03 12.22 -0.52
N ALA A 88 -0.13 12.63 0.38
CA ALA A 88 1.29 12.32 0.26
C ALA A 88 1.96 12.36 1.64
N ILE A 89 3.00 11.54 1.78
CA ILE A 89 3.87 11.52 2.95
C ILE A 89 5.33 11.69 2.53
N ALA A 90 6.13 12.30 3.40
CA ALA A 90 7.57 12.45 3.20
C ALA A 90 8.31 12.30 4.54
N PRO A 91 9.09 11.22 4.70
CA PRO A 91 10.07 11.08 5.77
C PRO A 91 11.06 12.25 5.82
N ARG A 92 11.45 12.67 7.02
CA ARG A 92 12.48 13.69 7.28
C ARG A 92 13.36 13.25 8.45
N ALA A 93 14.57 13.79 8.51
CA ALA A 93 15.51 13.52 9.60
C ALA A 93 14.89 13.73 10.99
N GLY A 94 15.31 12.92 11.96
CA GLY A 94 14.84 12.96 13.35
C GLY A 94 13.44 12.38 13.55
N GLY A 95 13.03 11.40 12.73
CA GLY A 95 11.72 10.74 12.84
C GLY A 95 10.53 11.66 12.61
N LEU A 96 10.68 12.67 11.77
CA LEU A 96 9.60 13.58 11.43
C LEU A 96 8.94 13.12 10.13
N LEU A 97 7.63 12.90 10.15
CA LEU A 97 6.85 12.53 8.97
C LEU A 97 6.03 13.74 8.48
N SER A 98 6.40 14.28 7.31
CA SER A 98 5.63 15.32 6.64
C SER A 98 4.41 14.73 5.95
N LEU A 99 3.26 15.38 6.09
CA LEU A 99 1.99 14.99 5.47
C LEU A 99 1.48 16.12 4.57
N ARG A 100 0.97 15.75 3.39
CA ARG A 100 0.05 16.58 2.61
C ARG A 100 -1.35 16.05 2.83
N TYR A 101 -2.28 16.93 3.19
CA TYR A 101 -3.66 16.56 3.47
C TYR A 101 -4.65 17.62 3.00
N ALA A 102 -5.92 17.24 2.89
CA ALA A 102 -6.99 18.05 2.33
C ALA A 102 -6.57 18.66 0.97
N ASN A 103 -7.12 19.83 0.62
CA ASN A 103 -6.78 20.58 -0.60
C ASN A 103 -5.37 21.21 -0.58
N GLY A 104 -4.34 20.44 -0.18
CA GLY A 104 -2.93 20.81 -0.24
C GLY A 104 -2.34 21.44 1.03
N ARG A 105 -2.96 21.24 2.20
CA ARG A 105 -2.40 21.66 3.48
C ARG A 105 -1.24 20.74 3.91
N GLY A 106 -0.34 21.26 4.73
CA GLY A 106 0.81 20.51 5.25
C GLY A 106 0.78 20.37 6.77
N ALA A 107 1.18 19.20 7.26
CA ALA A 107 1.48 18.93 8.67
C ALA A 107 2.79 18.15 8.79
N VAL A 108 3.40 18.16 9.98
CA VAL A 108 4.53 17.30 10.35
C VAL A 108 4.16 16.59 11.64
N VAL A 109 4.33 15.28 11.66
CA VAL A 109 4.19 14.44 12.85
C VAL A 109 5.58 14.08 13.36
N ASP A 110 5.82 14.30 14.65
CA ASP A 110 6.97 13.72 15.35
C ASP A 110 6.59 12.31 15.81
N LEU A 111 7.26 11.29 15.27
CA LEU A 111 6.92 9.89 15.54
C LEU A 111 7.34 9.44 16.94
N ALA A 112 8.32 10.11 17.57
CA ALA A 112 8.77 9.80 18.92
C ALA A 112 7.79 10.34 19.97
N THR A 113 7.24 11.54 19.75
CA THR A 113 6.34 12.20 20.73
C THR A 113 4.86 12.10 20.37
N GLY A 114 4.54 11.74 19.13
CA GLY A 114 3.18 11.80 18.57
C GLY A 114 2.68 13.24 18.35
N HIS A 115 3.51 14.25 18.53
CA HIS A 115 3.11 15.65 18.40
C HIS A 115 2.92 16.03 16.92
N VAL A 116 1.81 16.72 16.62
CA VAL A 116 1.48 17.17 15.26
C VAL A 116 1.61 18.68 15.16
N ARG A 117 2.42 19.16 14.21
CA ARG A 117 2.54 20.56 13.85
C ARG A 117 1.85 20.85 12.51
N TYR A 118 0.79 21.64 12.54
CA TYR A 118 0.02 22.06 11.37
C TYR A 118 0.61 23.29 10.68
N GLY A 119 0.17 23.58 9.45
CA GLY A 119 0.52 24.83 8.75
C GLY A 119 1.97 24.88 8.23
N VAL A 120 2.62 23.71 8.10
CA VAL A 120 3.95 23.59 7.51
C VAL A 120 3.86 23.42 6.00
N SER A 121 4.98 23.63 5.29
CA SER A 121 5.02 23.34 3.85
C SER A 121 4.72 21.85 3.60
N PRO A 122 3.73 21.52 2.75
CA PRO A 122 3.39 20.14 2.43
C PRO A 122 4.47 19.50 1.53
N PRO A 123 4.62 18.17 1.55
CA PRO A 123 5.35 17.48 0.49
C PRO A 123 4.71 17.74 -0.88
N PRO A 124 5.43 17.49 -2.00
CA PRO A 124 4.85 17.56 -3.34
C PRO A 124 3.57 16.71 -3.44
N PRO A 125 2.63 17.06 -4.35
CA PRO A 125 1.53 16.17 -4.64
C PRO A 125 2.07 14.83 -5.17
N PRO A 126 1.31 13.73 -5.01
CA PRO A 126 1.70 12.45 -5.59
C PRO A 126 1.88 12.59 -7.11
N SER A 127 2.91 11.94 -7.64
CA SER A 127 3.12 11.80 -9.08
C SER A 127 2.24 10.66 -9.60
N ASP A 128 1.70 10.82 -10.82
CA ASP A 128 1.04 9.72 -11.53
C ASP A 128 2.04 8.70 -12.05
N ASP A 129 3.25 9.16 -12.38
CA ASP A 129 4.32 8.31 -12.86
C ASP A 129 4.94 7.58 -11.66
N VAL A 130 4.77 6.26 -11.65
CA VAL A 130 5.50 5.37 -10.74
C VAL A 130 6.79 4.98 -11.44
N VAL A 131 7.93 5.37 -10.84
CA VAL A 131 9.27 5.08 -11.33
C VAL A 131 10.15 4.57 -10.20
N VAL A 132 11.04 3.63 -10.52
CA VAL A 132 12.14 3.19 -9.64
C VAL A 132 13.43 3.23 -10.43
N ARG A 133 14.47 3.79 -9.82
CA ARG A 133 15.77 3.95 -10.44
C ARG A 133 16.72 2.88 -9.93
N ASP A 134 17.41 2.23 -10.86
CA ASP A 134 18.58 1.42 -10.57
C ASP A 134 19.81 2.19 -11.07
N ALA A 135 20.42 2.94 -10.16
CA ALA A 135 21.62 3.71 -10.48
C ALA A 135 22.82 2.80 -10.81
N HIS A 136 22.85 1.57 -10.28
CA HIS A 136 23.93 0.63 -10.53
C HIS A 136 23.85 0.09 -11.97
N ALA A 137 22.65 -0.30 -12.42
CA ALA A 137 22.41 -0.73 -13.79
C ALA A 137 22.28 0.44 -14.80
N GLY A 138 22.18 1.68 -14.32
CA GLY A 138 22.04 2.86 -15.18
C GLY A 138 20.67 2.97 -15.85
N VAL A 139 19.62 2.41 -15.23
CA VAL A 139 18.27 2.32 -15.79
C VAL A 139 17.17 2.80 -14.83
N GLU A 140 16.03 3.14 -15.40
CA GLU A 140 14.80 3.47 -14.69
C GLU A 140 13.69 2.54 -15.16
N TYR A 141 12.95 1.97 -14.21
CA TYR A 141 11.76 1.18 -14.46
C TYR A 141 10.54 2.07 -14.25
N ALA A 142 9.61 2.05 -15.20
CA ALA A 142 8.43 2.89 -15.14
C ALA A 142 7.18 2.15 -15.65
N THR A 143 6.07 2.32 -14.95
CA THR A 143 4.74 1.96 -15.47
C THR A 143 4.14 3.15 -16.21
N ARG A 144 3.29 2.89 -17.21
CA ARG A 144 2.61 3.97 -17.94
C ARG A 144 1.19 3.56 -18.29
N ARG A 145 0.26 4.49 -18.09
CA ARG A 145 -1.13 4.37 -18.48
C ARG A 145 -1.26 4.01 -19.94
N GLY A 146 -2.11 3.03 -20.21
CA GLY A 146 -2.26 2.46 -21.56
C GLY A 146 -1.38 1.25 -21.82
N GLU A 147 -0.45 0.91 -20.91
CA GLU A 147 0.44 -0.24 -21.05
C GLU A 147 0.22 -1.22 -19.88
N LEU A 148 -0.18 -2.45 -20.21
CA LEU A 148 -0.30 -3.54 -19.23
C LEU A 148 1.06 -4.22 -19.09
N GLY A 149 1.94 -3.56 -18.34
CA GLY A 149 3.35 -3.87 -18.27
C GLY A 149 4.19 -2.70 -17.77
N PHE A 150 5.50 -2.79 -17.98
CA PHE A 150 6.45 -1.74 -17.60
C PHE A 150 7.49 -1.49 -18.69
N ARG A 151 8.20 -0.37 -18.54
CA ARG A 151 9.29 0.04 -19.43
C ARG A 151 10.60 0.03 -18.67
N VAL A 152 11.67 -0.23 -19.41
CA VAL A 152 13.05 0.03 -18.98
C VAL A 152 13.56 1.20 -19.78
N LEU A 153 14.02 2.24 -19.09
CA LEU A 153 14.57 3.45 -19.69
C LEU A 153 16.04 3.61 -19.30
N SER A 154 16.85 4.15 -20.20
CA SER A 154 18.21 4.60 -19.87
C SER A 154 18.14 5.80 -18.93
N LEU A 155 18.82 5.78 -17.78
CA LEU A 155 18.83 6.92 -16.87
C LEU A 155 19.42 8.18 -17.51
N SER A 156 20.50 8.02 -18.28
CA SER A 156 21.23 9.14 -18.88
C SER A 156 20.52 9.80 -20.06
N THR A 157 19.82 9.01 -20.88
CA THR A 157 19.20 9.50 -22.13
C THR A 157 17.68 9.54 -22.09
N GLN A 158 17.07 8.92 -21.07
CA GLN A 158 15.61 8.74 -20.94
C GLN A 158 14.97 8.01 -22.13
N ARG A 159 15.77 7.30 -22.93
CA ARG A 159 15.29 6.48 -24.05
C ARG A 159 14.73 5.16 -23.51
N VAL A 160 13.59 4.74 -24.05
CA VAL A 160 13.04 3.40 -23.80
C VAL A 160 13.96 2.37 -24.41
N LEU A 161 14.53 1.51 -23.56
CA LEU A 161 15.36 0.37 -23.94
C LEU A 161 14.49 -0.87 -24.19
N HIS A 162 13.52 -1.12 -23.29
CA HIS A 162 12.61 -2.26 -23.38
C HIS A 162 11.19 -1.87 -22.99
N ARG A 163 10.23 -2.59 -23.58
CA ARG A 163 8.82 -2.61 -23.19
C ARG A 163 8.49 -4.05 -22.84
N VAL A 164 8.09 -4.27 -21.60
CA VAL A 164 7.75 -5.59 -21.07
C VAL A 164 6.25 -5.62 -20.87
N TRP A 165 5.60 -6.66 -21.40
CA TRP A 165 4.16 -6.88 -21.29
C TRP A 165 3.91 -8.05 -20.35
N PHE A 166 2.78 -8.05 -19.65
CA PHE A 166 2.35 -9.20 -18.85
C PHE A 166 1.77 -10.28 -19.78
N GLU A 167 2.61 -11.23 -20.19
CA GLU A 167 2.22 -12.29 -21.13
C GLU A 167 1.06 -13.13 -20.59
N GLY A 168 0.01 -13.31 -21.39
CA GLY A 168 -1.18 -14.07 -21.00
C GLY A 168 -2.20 -13.29 -20.17
N PHE A 169 -1.89 -12.05 -19.79
CA PHE A 169 -2.81 -11.16 -19.06
C PHE A 169 -3.51 -10.18 -20.00
N THR A 170 -4.70 -9.75 -19.59
CA THR A 170 -5.49 -8.72 -20.28
C THR A 170 -6.20 -7.86 -19.23
N TRP A 171 -6.79 -6.73 -19.62
CA TRP A 171 -7.55 -5.90 -18.69
C TRP A 171 -8.99 -5.77 -19.13
N ASN A 172 -9.89 -5.69 -18.15
CA ASN A 172 -11.28 -5.37 -18.40
C ASN A 172 -11.42 -3.84 -18.58
N PRO A 173 -12.07 -3.34 -19.64
CA PRO A 173 -12.35 -1.91 -19.81
C PRO A 173 -13.14 -1.25 -18.65
N ARG A 174 -13.71 -2.03 -17.73
CA ARG A 174 -14.25 -1.52 -16.45
C ARG A 174 -13.20 -0.84 -15.56
N PHE A 175 -11.91 -1.14 -15.74
CA PHE A 175 -10.80 -0.39 -15.12
C PHE A 175 -10.50 0.95 -15.80
N GLY A 176 -11.24 1.28 -16.86
CA GLY A 176 -11.06 2.47 -17.69
C GLY A 176 -10.66 2.11 -19.12
N PRO A 177 -10.67 3.11 -20.03
CA PRO A 177 -10.31 2.91 -21.43
C PRO A 177 -8.85 2.48 -21.62
N ASN A 178 -8.00 2.72 -20.63
CA ASN A 178 -6.59 2.37 -20.61
C ASN A 178 -6.28 1.72 -19.25
N PRO A 179 -5.43 0.67 -19.19
CA PRO A 179 -4.95 0.15 -17.92
C PRO A 179 -4.25 1.27 -17.13
N PRO A 180 -4.45 1.34 -15.80
CA PRO A 180 -3.86 2.38 -14.98
C PRO A 180 -2.35 2.21 -14.82
N ASP A 181 -1.66 3.31 -14.49
CA ASP A 181 -0.34 3.24 -13.84
C ASP A 181 -0.46 2.44 -12.55
N HIS A 182 0.61 1.76 -12.14
CA HIS A 182 0.55 0.80 -11.05
C HIS A 182 1.87 0.75 -10.28
N GLY A 183 1.83 0.23 -9.05
CA GLY A 183 2.99 0.13 -8.17
C GLY A 183 4.14 -0.73 -8.72
N LEU A 184 5.37 -0.31 -8.46
CA LEU A 184 6.57 -1.09 -8.74
C LEU A 184 7.58 -0.93 -7.61
N SER A 185 8.39 -1.96 -7.37
CA SER A 185 9.41 -1.94 -6.35
C SER A 185 10.58 -2.83 -6.76
N LEU A 186 11.80 -2.30 -6.65
CA LEU A 186 13.03 -3.04 -6.88
C LEU A 186 13.51 -3.61 -5.55
N ALA A 187 13.81 -4.91 -5.53
CA ALA A 187 14.35 -5.54 -4.33
C ALA A 187 15.72 -4.93 -3.96
N PRO A 188 15.99 -4.66 -2.68
CA PRO A 188 17.23 -3.98 -2.27
C PRO A 188 18.47 -4.88 -2.30
N ASP A 189 18.29 -6.20 -2.27
CA ASP A 189 19.33 -7.20 -2.04
C ASP A 189 19.59 -8.12 -3.25
N ARG A 190 18.77 -8.04 -4.30
CA ARG A 190 18.80 -8.92 -5.46
C ARG A 190 18.20 -8.21 -6.69
N PRO A 191 18.52 -8.64 -7.92
CA PRO A 191 18.06 -7.96 -9.13
C PRO A 191 16.63 -8.40 -9.50
N GLU A 192 15.68 -8.24 -8.59
CA GLU A 192 14.27 -8.55 -8.81
C GLU A 192 13.43 -7.28 -8.84
N LEU A 193 12.71 -7.06 -9.94
CA LEU A 193 11.68 -6.02 -10.05
C LEU A 193 10.32 -6.65 -9.83
N TRP A 194 9.57 -6.09 -8.88
CA TRP A 194 8.21 -6.49 -8.55
C TRP A 194 7.25 -5.43 -9.09
N VAL A 195 6.23 -5.84 -9.83
CA VAL A 195 5.32 -4.94 -10.55
C VAL A 195 3.88 -5.42 -10.35
N ILE A 196 2.99 -4.53 -9.93
CA ILE A 196 1.60 -4.90 -9.62
C ILE A 196 0.68 -4.74 -10.84
N ASP A 197 0.03 -5.80 -11.27
CA ASP A 197 -1.09 -5.74 -12.22
C ASP A 197 -2.39 -5.53 -11.45
N ALA A 198 -2.76 -4.27 -11.25
CA ALA A 198 -4.00 -3.91 -10.56
C ALA A 198 -5.25 -4.51 -11.25
N PRO A 199 -5.43 -4.41 -12.58
CA PRO A 199 -6.55 -5.05 -13.28
C PRO A 199 -6.76 -6.54 -12.99
N ASN A 200 -5.66 -7.28 -12.78
CA ASN A 200 -5.72 -8.73 -12.53
C ASN A 200 -5.49 -9.12 -11.06
N SER A 201 -5.18 -8.15 -10.19
CA SER A 201 -4.83 -8.38 -8.78
C SER A 201 -3.68 -9.39 -8.62
N VAL A 202 -2.62 -9.16 -9.39
CA VAL A 202 -1.41 -9.98 -9.42
C VAL A 202 -0.18 -9.11 -9.18
N VAL A 203 0.84 -9.64 -8.51
CA VAL A 203 2.19 -9.09 -8.51
C VAL A 203 3.07 -9.97 -9.38
N HIS A 204 3.61 -9.39 -10.44
CA HIS A 204 4.58 -10.02 -11.33
C HIS A 204 6.00 -9.76 -10.84
N ILE A 205 6.84 -10.79 -10.89
CA ILE A 205 8.25 -10.71 -10.49
C ILE A 205 9.11 -10.96 -11.72
N PHE A 206 10.09 -10.07 -11.94
CA PHE A 206 11.04 -10.16 -13.04
C PHE A 206 12.48 -10.13 -12.53
N ASP A 207 13.33 -10.99 -13.07
CA ASP A 207 14.78 -10.85 -12.98
C ASP A 207 15.21 -9.72 -13.92
N VAL A 208 15.89 -8.72 -13.37
CA VAL A 208 16.40 -7.55 -14.09
C VAL A 208 17.93 -7.45 -14.04
N GLY A 209 18.64 -8.53 -13.67
CA GLY A 209 20.10 -8.55 -13.59
C GLY A 209 20.80 -8.66 -14.94
N GLY A 210 20.05 -8.99 -16.00
CA GLY A 210 20.53 -9.05 -17.37
C GLY A 210 20.11 -7.85 -18.21
N ALA A 211 20.52 -7.84 -19.48
CA ALA A 211 20.17 -6.77 -20.42
C ALA A 211 18.65 -6.68 -20.70
N THR A 212 17.92 -7.80 -20.59
CA THR A 212 16.47 -7.87 -20.83
C THR A 212 15.78 -8.50 -19.62
N PRO A 213 14.71 -7.89 -19.09
CA PRO A 213 13.95 -8.47 -17.98
C PRO A 213 13.38 -9.85 -18.32
N ARG A 214 13.41 -10.78 -17.37
CA ARG A 214 12.90 -12.15 -17.52
C ARG A 214 11.85 -12.44 -16.45
N PRO A 215 10.66 -12.96 -16.80
CA PRO A 215 9.64 -13.29 -15.79
C PRO A 215 10.14 -14.41 -14.88
N LEU A 216 9.81 -14.31 -13.59
CA LEU A 216 10.19 -15.27 -12.55
C LEU A 216 8.99 -15.93 -11.87
N ALA A 217 7.94 -15.16 -11.56
CA ALA A 217 6.75 -15.65 -10.87
C ALA A 217 5.62 -14.63 -10.92
N ASP A 218 4.41 -15.13 -10.69
CA ASP A 218 3.19 -14.35 -10.49
C ASP A 218 2.59 -14.71 -9.13
N ILE A 219 2.30 -13.70 -8.30
CA ILE A 219 1.66 -13.87 -6.98
C ILE A 219 0.27 -13.26 -7.05
N ARG A 220 -0.78 -14.06 -6.81
CA ARG A 220 -2.15 -13.54 -6.73
C ARG A 220 -2.38 -12.88 -5.38
N LEU A 221 -2.94 -11.69 -5.39
CA LEU A 221 -3.32 -10.97 -4.18
C LEU A 221 -4.55 -11.60 -3.54
N THR A 222 -4.62 -11.54 -2.22
CA THR A 222 -5.72 -12.11 -1.42
C THR A 222 -7.02 -11.33 -1.59
N LYS A 223 -6.95 -10.01 -1.81
CA LYS A 223 -8.10 -9.16 -2.09
C LYS A 223 -7.99 -8.49 -3.47
N PRO A 224 -9.12 -8.30 -4.19
CA PRO A 224 -9.09 -7.68 -5.50
C PRO A 224 -8.83 -6.17 -5.42
N LEU A 225 -7.92 -5.69 -6.26
CA LEU A 225 -7.67 -4.26 -6.47
C LEU A 225 -8.77 -3.68 -7.35
N SER A 226 -9.90 -3.30 -6.76
CA SER A 226 -11.04 -2.76 -7.50
C SER A 226 -11.79 -1.68 -6.71
N GLY A 227 -12.50 -0.83 -7.43
CA GLY A 227 -13.24 0.30 -6.85
C GLY A 227 -12.33 1.42 -6.36
N ASP A 228 -12.89 2.29 -5.52
CA ASP A 228 -12.20 3.47 -5.00
C ASP A 228 -11.85 3.30 -3.50
N GLU A 229 -10.70 3.83 -3.08
CA GLU A 229 -10.34 4.12 -1.70
C GLU A 229 -11.48 4.90 -1.01
N SER A 230 -11.81 4.51 0.23
CA SER A 230 -12.84 5.14 1.05
C SER A 230 -12.29 5.37 2.47
N PRO A 231 -12.22 6.62 2.97
CA PRO A 231 -12.64 7.86 2.31
C PRO A 231 -11.69 8.28 1.18
N CYS A 232 -12.26 8.84 0.11
CA CYS A 232 -11.52 9.31 -1.04
C CYS A 232 -10.87 10.68 -0.76
N ALA A 233 -9.56 10.67 -0.53
CA ALA A 233 -8.76 11.85 -0.15
C ALA A 233 -8.43 12.81 -1.31
N SER A 234 -8.52 12.34 -2.55
CA SER A 234 -8.09 13.07 -3.74
C SER A 234 -9.09 12.90 -4.89
N ARG A 235 -8.82 13.46 -6.08
CA ARG A 235 -9.62 13.15 -7.27
C ARG A 235 -9.24 11.81 -7.92
N ARG A 236 -8.28 11.08 -7.36
CA ARG A 236 -7.68 9.86 -7.90
C ARG A 236 -7.66 8.76 -6.85
N CYS A 237 -8.84 8.19 -6.61
CA CYS A 237 -9.07 7.21 -5.55
C CYS A 237 -9.17 5.78 -6.04
N GLY A 238 -9.06 5.53 -7.35
CA GLY A 238 -9.05 4.17 -7.86
C GLY A 238 -7.98 3.36 -7.15
N ARG A 239 -8.35 2.19 -6.64
CA ARG A 239 -7.40 1.21 -6.11
C ARG A 239 -6.54 0.72 -7.26
N ILE A 240 -5.32 1.25 -7.32
CA ILE A 240 -4.33 0.95 -8.36
C ILE A 240 -3.08 0.31 -7.76
N GLY A 241 -3.03 0.24 -6.43
CA GLY A 241 -1.96 -0.40 -5.68
C GLY A 241 -0.66 0.39 -5.63
N ARG A 242 0.16 0.02 -4.66
CA ARG A 242 1.56 0.47 -4.51
C ARG A 242 2.37 -0.71 -3.98
N LEU A 243 3.62 -0.83 -4.39
CA LEU A 243 4.55 -1.80 -3.83
C LEU A 243 5.65 -1.08 -3.05
N GLN A 244 6.02 -1.64 -1.91
CA GLN A 244 7.18 -1.23 -1.12
C GLN A 244 7.89 -2.48 -0.60
N HIS A 245 9.14 -2.69 -1.00
CA HIS A 245 10.01 -3.61 -0.29
C HIS A 245 10.38 -3.03 1.08
N SER A 246 10.51 -3.91 2.08
CA SER A 246 11.23 -3.56 3.29
C SER A 246 12.71 -3.27 2.97
N ALA A 247 13.39 -2.46 3.78
CA ALA A 247 14.76 -2.04 3.52
C ALA A 247 15.74 -3.23 3.53
N ASP A 248 15.45 -4.26 4.32
CA ASP A 248 16.21 -5.52 4.35
C ASP A 248 15.76 -6.54 3.29
N GLY A 249 14.77 -6.19 2.45
CA GLY A 249 14.26 -7.01 1.36
C GLY A 249 13.48 -8.25 1.78
N ARG A 250 13.16 -8.43 3.07
CA ARG A 250 12.40 -9.60 3.56
C ARG A 250 10.93 -9.57 3.14
N PHE A 251 10.32 -8.39 3.04
CA PHE A 251 8.89 -8.23 2.82
C PHE A 251 8.59 -7.31 1.65
N VAL A 252 7.44 -7.54 1.01
CA VAL A 252 6.79 -6.59 0.11
C VAL A 252 5.40 -6.28 0.62
N TYR A 253 5.10 -4.99 0.78
CA TYR A 253 3.81 -4.49 1.19
C TYR A 253 3.00 -4.03 -0.01
N VAL A 254 1.74 -4.45 -0.06
CA VAL A 254 0.84 -4.17 -1.18
C VAL A 254 -0.24 -3.17 -0.75
N GLY A 255 -0.04 -1.90 -1.10
CA GLY A 255 -1.05 -0.85 -0.97
C GLY A 255 -2.34 -1.21 -1.68
N ASP A 256 -3.49 -0.81 -1.12
CA ASP A 256 -4.85 -1.12 -1.58
C ASP A 256 -5.31 -2.60 -1.49
N ALA A 257 -4.40 -3.55 -1.27
CA ALA A 257 -4.72 -4.97 -1.10
C ALA A 257 -4.37 -5.52 0.29
N GLY A 258 -3.54 -4.82 1.05
CA GLY A 258 -3.20 -5.18 2.42
C GLY A 258 -2.20 -6.33 2.57
N ASP A 259 -1.92 -7.09 1.51
CA ASP A 259 -1.00 -8.22 1.53
C ASP A 259 0.42 -7.79 1.98
N VAL A 260 1.01 -8.61 2.83
CA VAL A 260 2.43 -8.64 3.15
C VAL A 260 2.99 -9.95 2.60
N ILE A 261 3.91 -9.83 1.66
CA ILE A 261 4.50 -10.98 0.96
C ILE A 261 5.91 -11.22 1.50
N ASP A 262 6.21 -12.44 1.93
CA ASP A 262 7.58 -12.89 2.20
C ASP A 262 8.31 -13.08 0.86
N THR A 263 9.39 -12.33 0.63
CA THR A 263 10.06 -12.30 -0.70
C THR A 263 10.80 -13.59 -1.02
N LYS A 264 11.19 -14.38 -0.01
CA LYS A 264 11.88 -15.65 -0.21
C LYS A 264 10.89 -16.76 -0.54
N LYS A 265 9.76 -16.80 0.17
CA LYS A 265 8.69 -17.77 -0.08
C LYS A 265 7.84 -17.41 -1.29
N ARG A 266 7.75 -16.11 -1.61
CA ARG A 266 6.83 -15.54 -2.62
C ARG A 266 5.38 -15.86 -2.30
N GLU A 267 5.04 -15.75 -1.02
CA GLU A 267 3.73 -16.08 -0.46
C GLU A 267 3.29 -14.95 0.47
N GLU A 268 1.98 -14.72 0.52
CA GLU A 268 1.38 -13.85 1.53
C GLU A 268 1.52 -14.51 2.91
N ILE A 269 1.90 -13.70 3.90
CA ILE A 269 2.12 -14.14 5.28
C ILE A 269 1.29 -13.35 6.30
N ALA A 270 0.79 -12.18 5.92
CA ALA A 270 -0.05 -11.33 6.74
C ALA A 270 -0.85 -10.36 5.86
N ASN A 271 -1.97 -9.88 6.41
CA ASN A 271 -2.81 -8.88 5.77
C ASN A 271 -3.04 -7.69 6.71
N LEU A 272 -2.55 -6.51 6.33
CA LEU A 272 -2.67 -5.28 7.12
C LEU A 272 -3.98 -4.57 6.75
N GLU A 273 -4.99 -4.66 7.60
CA GLU A 273 -6.31 -4.12 7.25
C GLU A 273 -6.27 -2.60 6.97
N ALA A 274 -5.38 -1.86 7.66
CA ALA A 274 -5.16 -0.43 7.44
C ALA A 274 -4.69 -0.07 6.01
N LEU A 275 -4.11 -1.05 5.29
CA LEU A 275 -3.49 -0.85 3.98
C LEU A 275 -4.47 -1.10 2.81
N HIS A 276 -5.70 -1.62 3.05
CA HIS A 276 -6.75 -1.72 2.00
C HIS A 276 -7.31 -0.39 1.53
N GLN A 277 -7.10 0.66 2.33
CA GLN A 277 -7.57 2.03 2.07
C GLN A 277 -6.41 3.02 2.09
N SER A 278 -5.19 2.55 1.86
CA SER A 278 -4.03 3.40 1.80
C SER A 278 -2.95 2.83 0.90
N ARG A 279 -2.32 3.72 0.15
CA ARG A 279 -1.04 3.50 -0.53
C ARG A 279 0.12 4.24 0.15
N LEU A 280 -0.14 4.85 1.30
CA LEU A 280 0.82 5.66 2.03
C LEU A 280 1.34 4.84 3.19
N LEU A 281 2.59 4.43 3.08
CA LEU A 281 3.27 3.57 4.03
C LEU A 281 4.77 3.90 4.03
N VAL A 282 5.41 3.66 5.17
CA VAL A 282 6.83 3.93 5.39
C VAL A 282 7.38 3.00 6.45
N GLU A 283 8.53 2.41 6.17
CA GLU A 283 9.33 1.69 7.16
C GLU A 283 10.05 2.66 8.11
N VAL A 284 10.03 2.35 9.40
CA VAL A 284 10.71 3.12 10.45
C VAL A 284 11.41 2.18 11.41
N ASP A 285 12.71 2.38 11.57
CA ASP A 285 13.53 1.70 12.56
C ASP A 285 13.58 2.56 13.83
N TRP A 286 13.48 1.94 15.00
CA TRP A 286 13.81 2.55 16.28
C TRP A 286 15.12 1.97 16.77
N VAL A 287 16.15 2.80 16.80
CA VAL A 287 17.50 2.44 17.25
C VAL A 287 17.84 3.30 18.45
N ASP A 288 18.19 2.68 19.58
CA ASP A 288 18.52 3.38 20.82
C ASP A 288 17.43 4.40 21.25
N GLY A 289 16.17 3.99 21.13
CA GLY A 289 15.00 4.82 21.45
C GLY A 289 14.73 5.97 20.46
N ARG A 290 15.36 5.97 19.28
CA ARG A 290 15.21 7.02 18.27
C ARG A 290 14.68 6.49 16.94
N PRO A 291 13.68 7.16 16.34
CA PRO A 291 13.19 6.82 15.01
C PRO A 291 14.16 7.24 13.88
N GLU A 292 14.41 6.31 12.97
CA GLU A 292 15.19 6.45 11.75
C GLU A 292 14.44 5.84 10.57
N PHE A 293 14.60 6.42 9.38
CA PHE A 293 13.97 5.91 8.15
C PHE A 293 15.04 5.19 7.33
N PRO A 294 15.00 3.85 7.21
CA PRO A 294 16.03 3.11 6.50
C PRO A 294 15.98 3.36 4.98
N GLY A 295 17.13 3.20 4.33
CA GLY A 295 17.26 3.29 2.87
C GLY A 295 17.12 4.71 2.27
N ARG A 296 17.33 5.77 3.06
CA ARG A 296 17.27 7.17 2.61
C ARG A 296 18.50 7.99 2.98
#